data_AF-A0A0V1PWV5-F1
#
_entry.id   AF-A0A0V1PWV5-F1
#
_cell.length_a   1.000
_cell.length_b   1.000
_cell.length_c   1.000
_cell.angle_alpha   90.00
_cell.angle_beta   90.00
_cell.angle_gamma   90.00
#
_symmetry.space_group_name_H-M   'P 1'
#
loop_
_entity.id
_entity.type
_entity.pdbx_description
1 polymer ?
#
loop_
_entity_poly.entity_id
_entity_poly.type
_entity_poly.pdbx_seq_one_letter_code
_entity_poly.pdbx_strand_id
1 'polypeptide(L)'
;MISNEVADTLNSHLMSSIEKYLYLKQKIYQNIESEANQIIDNLPLDSDNEELSALMILLKIEFILEFREIGIYEIESLNKMIQLSGAFPKGPFNVQNNPTRQYIRVKYNDLYNDFQYLFNPTITIFRFMELVNKKLTTLSNIPDTEDDNVIDLAVDLYLKVVDYCLLAGSDFRKKNILKFLDETLSISQVTKVDSTIANKFNKKVEESVRGLFTLLNEEKFILFKQYEAFLANSKAPIVKRIAKTNSSLLISNFLENNISLLPKYYMNIHLDKITQLFIIPTNLDIEALVSQMIISGKLPPGTCIDQMEQTLIFGEFQPDYSIFDSHVQEVSEMVDQIANLIHNTNL
;
A
#
# COMPACT_ATOMS: atom_id res chain seq x y z
N MET A 1 29.72 -6.23 -18.18
CA MET A 1 29.71 -5.56 -19.50
C MET A 1 28.29 -5.11 -19.75
N ILE A 2 28.06 -3.81 -19.86
CA ILE A 2 26.77 -3.28 -20.33
C ILE A 2 26.61 -3.80 -21.77
N SER A 3 25.49 -4.46 -22.11
CA SER A 3 25.28 -4.94 -23.47
C SER A 3 25.31 -3.76 -24.45
N ASN A 4 25.79 -3.97 -25.68
CA ASN A 4 25.81 -2.91 -26.72
C ASN A 4 24.42 -2.26 -26.87
N GLU A 5 23.35 -3.05 -26.72
CA GLU A 5 21.95 -2.60 -26.75
C GLU A 5 21.63 -1.52 -25.69
N VAL A 6 22.14 -1.66 -24.46
CA VAL A 6 21.92 -0.69 -23.37
C VAL A 6 22.72 0.60 -23.62
N ALA A 7 23.94 0.49 -24.13
CA ALA A 7 24.75 1.64 -24.50
C ALA A 7 24.13 2.42 -25.67
N ASP A 8 23.65 1.72 -26.69
CA ASP A 8 22.96 2.32 -27.84
C ASP A 8 21.67 3.04 -27.41
N THR A 9 20.91 2.46 -26.49
CA THR A 9 19.69 3.08 -25.96
C THR A 9 19.98 4.35 -25.15
N LEU A 10 21.00 4.32 -24.29
CA LEU A 10 21.40 5.48 -23.50
C LEU A 10 21.89 6.64 -24.38
N ASN A 11 22.57 6.33 -25.49
CA ASN A 11 23.08 7.31 -26.45
C ASN A 11 22.06 7.77 -27.50
N SER A 12 20.89 7.12 -27.61
CA SER A 12 19.87 7.47 -28.59
C SER A 12 19.28 8.86 -28.35
N HIS A 13 19.33 9.74 -29.35
CA HIS A 13 18.67 11.06 -29.30
C HIS A 13 17.16 10.99 -29.62
N LEU A 14 16.66 9.82 -30.03
CA LEU A 14 15.26 9.61 -30.42
C LEU A 14 14.35 9.27 -29.23
N MET A 15 14.92 8.96 -28.06
CA MET A 15 14.18 8.62 -26.84
C MET A 15 14.35 9.72 -25.79
N SER A 16 13.24 10.08 -25.15
CA SER A 16 13.24 10.93 -23.96
C SER A 16 13.97 10.25 -22.79
N SER A 17 14.37 11.04 -21.79
CA SER A 17 15.02 10.52 -20.59
C SER A 17 14.13 9.52 -19.83
N ILE A 18 12.81 9.75 -19.80
CA ILE A 18 11.85 8.83 -19.16
C ILE A 18 11.77 7.51 -19.93
N GLU A 19 11.67 7.54 -21.27
CA GLU A 19 11.59 6.31 -22.07
C GLU A 19 12.85 5.46 -21.92
N LYS A 20 14.03 6.09 -21.86
CA LYS A 20 15.29 5.39 -21.56
C LYS A 20 15.25 4.73 -20.18
N TYR A 21 14.80 5.46 -19.16
CA TYR A 21 14.63 4.92 -17.82
C TYR A 21 13.67 3.73 -17.78
N LEU A 22 12.49 3.84 -18.41
CA LEU A 22 11.48 2.78 -18.45
C LEU A 22 11.98 1.53 -19.20
N TYR A 23 12.67 1.72 -20.32
CA TYR A 23 13.29 0.63 -21.07
C TYR A 23 14.32 -0.12 -20.21
N LEU A 24 15.22 0.62 -19.53
CA LEU A 24 16.23 0.00 -18.68
C LEU A 24 15.61 -0.71 -17.50
N LYS A 25 14.62 -0.12 -16.85
CA LYS A 25 13.83 -0.75 -15.80
C LYS A 25 13.25 -2.09 -16.28
N GLN A 26 12.59 -2.09 -17.44
CA GLN A 26 12.02 -3.31 -18.00
C GLN A 26 13.09 -4.38 -18.24
N LYS A 27 14.23 -4.00 -18.84
CA LYS A 27 15.35 -4.94 -19.06
C LYS A 27 15.87 -5.51 -17.76
N ILE A 28 16.14 -4.68 -16.76
CA ILE A 28 16.64 -5.13 -15.46
C ILE A 28 15.67 -6.14 -14.81
N TYR A 29 14.36 -5.88 -14.88
CA TYR A 29 13.34 -6.73 -14.24
C TYR A 29 13.10 -8.06 -14.98
N GLN A 30 13.60 -8.20 -16.21
CA GLN A 30 13.54 -9.44 -16.99
C GLN A 30 14.77 -10.35 -16.75
N ASN A 31 15.85 -9.83 -16.18
CA ASN A 31 17.07 -10.60 -15.93
C ASN A 31 17.03 -11.31 -14.58
N ILE A 32 17.86 -12.34 -14.42
CA ILE A 32 18.08 -12.96 -13.11
C ILE A 32 18.82 -11.97 -12.18
N GLU A 33 18.67 -12.15 -10.87
CA GLU A 33 19.16 -11.19 -9.87
C GLU A 33 20.66 -10.86 -10.02
N SER A 34 21.50 -11.85 -10.33
CA SER A 34 22.95 -11.64 -10.53
C SER A 34 23.27 -10.75 -11.73
N GLU A 35 22.55 -10.92 -12.84
CA GLU A 35 22.71 -10.11 -14.06
C GLU A 35 22.13 -8.71 -13.86
N ALA A 36 20.95 -8.62 -13.24
CA ALA A 36 20.33 -7.36 -12.87
C ALA A 36 21.23 -6.54 -11.94
N ASN A 37 21.88 -7.18 -10.96
CA ASN A 37 22.87 -6.56 -10.09
C ASN A 37 24.04 -5.98 -10.87
N GLN A 38 24.61 -6.75 -11.81
CA GLN A 38 25.70 -6.26 -12.64
C GLN A 38 25.28 -5.07 -13.51
N ILE A 39 24.07 -5.06 -14.05
CA ILE A 39 23.57 -3.91 -14.84
C ILE A 39 23.45 -2.68 -13.94
N ILE A 40 22.84 -2.81 -12.77
CA ILE A 40 22.62 -1.72 -11.80
C ILE A 40 23.94 -1.12 -11.28
N ASP A 41 24.93 -1.96 -10.97
CA ASP A 41 26.22 -1.50 -10.46
C ASP A 41 27.04 -0.77 -11.53
N ASN A 42 26.80 -1.06 -12.81
CA ASN A 42 27.45 -0.42 -13.94
C ASN A 42 26.62 0.72 -14.57
N LEU A 43 25.48 1.12 -13.98
CA LEU A 43 24.69 2.24 -14.52
C LEU A 43 25.53 3.52 -14.55
N PRO A 44 25.51 4.30 -15.65
CA PRO A 44 26.16 5.59 -15.69
C PRO A 44 25.38 6.57 -14.81
N LEU A 45 25.90 6.81 -13.61
CA LEU A 45 25.29 7.75 -12.66
C LEU A 45 25.60 9.20 -13.03
N ASP A 46 26.71 9.44 -13.72
CA ASP A 46 27.14 10.74 -14.22
C ASP A 46 26.90 10.81 -15.74
N SER A 47 26.16 11.82 -16.17
CA SER A 47 25.89 12.11 -17.58
C SER A 47 25.75 13.62 -17.78
N ASP A 48 26.00 14.11 -19.00
CA ASP A 48 25.80 15.53 -19.34
C ASP A 48 24.32 15.95 -19.24
N ASN A 49 23.40 15.00 -19.18
CA ASN A 49 21.97 15.22 -19.00
C ASN A 49 21.57 14.98 -17.53
N GLU A 50 21.42 16.07 -16.77
CA GLU A 50 21.05 16.03 -15.35
C GLU A 50 19.77 15.20 -15.07
N GLU A 51 18.77 15.26 -15.96
CA GLU A 51 17.51 14.53 -15.78
C GLU A 51 17.71 13.02 -15.95
N LEU A 52 18.52 12.61 -16.93
CA LEU A 52 18.86 11.20 -17.14
C LEU A 52 19.69 10.66 -15.98
N SER A 53 20.67 11.43 -15.50
CA SER A 53 21.47 11.06 -14.32
C SER A 53 20.61 10.89 -13.07
N ALA A 54 19.66 11.80 -12.83
CA ALA A 54 18.71 11.67 -11.73
C ALA A 54 17.88 10.38 -11.86
N LEU A 55 17.38 10.08 -13.05
CA LEU A 55 16.61 8.85 -13.31
C LEU A 55 17.45 7.58 -13.12
N MET A 56 18.73 7.57 -13.50
CA MET A 56 19.62 6.43 -13.28
C MET A 56 19.90 6.20 -11.79
N ILE A 57 20.08 7.27 -11.02
CA ILE A 57 20.20 7.20 -9.56
C ILE A 57 18.90 6.64 -8.95
N LEU A 58 17.74 7.12 -9.39
CA LEU A 58 16.44 6.62 -8.92
C LEU A 58 16.23 5.13 -9.26
N LEU A 59 16.61 4.70 -10.47
CA LEU A 59 16.54 3.30 -10.88
C LEU A 59 17.41 2.41 -9.99
N LYS A 60 18.62 2.86 -9.68
CA LYS A 60 19.53 2.16 -8.76
C LYS A 60 18.92 2.04 -7.37
N ILE A 61 18.38 3.14 -6.82
CA ILE A 61 17.72 3.12 -5.51
C ILE A 61 16.53 2.16 -5.53
N GLU A 62 15.62 2.29 -6.50
CA GLU A 62 14.44 1.43 -6.64
C GLU A 62 14.82 -0.05 -6.64
N PHE A 63 15.78 -0.43 -7.47
CA PHE A 63 16.22 -1.82 -7.56
C PHE A 63 16.78 -2.35 -6.24
N ILE A 64 17.62 -1.56 -5.56
CA ILE A 64 18.19 -1.97 -4.26
C ILE A 64 17.09 -2.11 -3.20
N LEU A 65 16.11 -1.20 -3.16
CA LEU A 65 14.97 -1.27 -2.25
C LEU A 65 14.01 -2.43 -2.57
N GLU A 66 13.93 -2.87 -3.82
CA GLU A 66 13.00 -3.92 -4.22
C GLU A 66 13.60 -5.34 -4.15
N PHE A 67 14.89 -5.50 -4.44
CA PHE A 67 15.46 -6.83 -4.67
C PHE A 67 16.66 -7.19 -3.77
N ARG A 68 17.51 -6.24 -3.39
CA ARG A 68 18.72 -6.57 -2.62
C ARG A 68 18.45 -6.75 -1.14
N GLU A 69 19.11 -7.72 -0.51
CA GLU A 69 19.25 -7.79 0.94
C GLU A 69 20.23 -6.70 1.38
N ILE A 70 19.70 -5.65 2.01
CA ILE A 70 20.49 -4.44 2.29
C ILE A 70 21.28 -4.63 3.60
N GLY A 71 22.61 -4.66 3.50
CA GLY A 71 23.50 -4.59 4.65
C GLY A 71 23.67 -3.17 5.19
N ILE A 72 24.14 -3.01 6.43
CA ILE A 72 24.27 -1.69 7.10
C ILE A 72 25.05 -0.66 6.24
N TYR A 73 26.13 -1.08 5.58
CA TYR A 73 26.93 -0.21 4.71
C TYR A 73 26.18 0.25 3.44
N GLU A 74 25.33 -0.61 2.87
CA GLU A 74 24.49 -0.23 1.74
C GLU A 74 23.39 0.74 2.15
N ILE A 75 22.87 0.63 3.38
CA ILE A 75 21.89 1.58 3.91
C ILE A 75 22.49 3.00 4.01
N GLU A 76 23.72 3.14 4.50
CA GLU A 76 24.40 4.43 4.53
C GLU A 76 24.65 4.99 3.13
N SER A 77 25.04 4.13 2.17
CA SER A 77 25.22 4.53 0.77
C SER A 77 23.91 4.98 0.13
N LEU A 78 22.81 4.25 0.36
CA LEU A 78 21.47 4.62 -0.11
C LEU A 78 21.03 5.95 0.49
N ASN A 79 21.19 6.12 1.81
CA ASN A 79 20.81 7.36 2.46
C ASN A 79 21.61 8.55 1.90
N LYS A 80 22.90 8.35 1.60
CA LYS A 80 23.72 9.34 0.89
C LYS A 80 23.19 9.62 -0.52
N MET A 81 22.91 8.61 -1.35
CA MET A 81 22.36 8.79 -2.69
C MET A 81 21.01 9.53 -2.68
N ILE A 82 20.17 9.19 -1.71
CA ILE A 82 18.85 9.78 -1.49
C ILE A 82 18.98 11.25 -1.03
N GLN A 83 19.88 11.56 -0.10
CA GLN A 83 20.00 12.91 0.49
C GLN A 83 20.89 13.87 -0.32
N LEU A 84 21.90 13.38 -1.03
CA LEU A 84 22.98 14.20 -1.60
C LEU A 84 22.84 14.52 -3.08
N SER A 85 21.88 13.94 -3.80
CA SER A 85 21.76 14.23 -5.23
C SER A 85 21.25 15.66 -5.44
N GLY A 86 22.17 16.55 -5.83
CA GLY A 86 21.87 17.90 -6.31
C GLY A 86 21.00 17.91 -7.57
N ALA A 87 20.81 16.74 -8.21
CA ALA A 87 19.96 16.56 -9.38
C ALA A 87 18.46 16.45 -9.06
N PHE A 88 18.06 16.37 -7.78
CA PHE A 88 16.64 16.35 -7.42
C PHE A 88 16.07 17.77 -7.29
N PRO A 89 14.91 18.06 -7.91
CA PRO A 89 14.31 19.39 -7.87
C PRO A 89 13.91 19.79 -6.45
N LYS A 90 14.58 20.82 -5.92
CA LYS A 90 14.29 21.44 -4.61
C LYS A 90 13.31 22.62 -4.81
N GLY A 91 12.17 22.63 -4.11
CA GLY A 91 11.20 23.75 -4.13
C GLY A 91 9.73 23.34 -4.39
N PRO A 92 8.76 24.26 -4.31
CA PRO A 92 7.33 23.98 -4.59
C PRO A 92 7.07 23.60 -6.06
N PHE A 93 5.89 23.06 -6.37
CA PHE A 93 5.47 22.46 -7.66
C PHE A 93 5.42 23.40 -8.88
N ASN A 94 6.16 24.51 -8.89
CA ASN A 94 6.17 25.49 -10.00
C ASN A 94 6.91 25.02 -11.26
N VAL A 95 7.05 23.72 -11.47
CA VAL A 95 7.53 23.12 -12.74
C VAL A 95 6.33 22.57 -13.50
N GLN A 96 5.29 23.39 -13.69
CA GLN A 96 4.07 22.97 -14.40
C GLN A 96 4.33 22.54 -15.86
N ASN A 97 5.49 22.88 -16.44
CA ASN A 97 5.76 22.69 -17.87
C ASN A 97 6.83 21.63 -18.22
N ASN A 98 7.34 20.84 -17.27
CA ASN A 98 8.32 19.78 -17.59
C ASN A 98 7.89 18.44 -16.96
N PRO A 99 7.28 17.53 -17.76
CA PRO A 99 6.85 16.20 -17.31
C PRO A 99 8.00 15.35 -16.75
N THR A 100 9.21 15.42 -17.31
CA THR A 100 10.39 14.69 -16.80
C THR A 100 10.74 15.08 -15.38
N ARG A 101 10.77 16.39 -15.08
CA ARG A 101 11.04 16.87 -13.71
C ARG A 101 9.93 16.51 -12.73
N GLN A 102 8.67 16.52 -13.19
CA GLN A 102 7.54 16.03 -12.38
C GLN A 102 7.71 14.54 -12.07
N TYR A 103 8.02 13.72 -13.08
CA TYR A 103 8.28 12.29 -12.94
C TYR A 103 9.40 12.02 -11.92
N ILE A 104 10.56 12.65 -12.10
CA ILE A 104 11.72 12.51 -11.20
C ILE A 104 11.32 12.86 -9.76
N ARG A 105 10.58 13.95 -9.55
CA ARG A 105 10.16 14.40 -8.22
C ARG A 105 9.20 13.42 -7.55
N VAL A 106 8.18 12.96 -8.27
CA VAL A 106 7.20 11.99 -7.74
C VAL A 106 7.91 10.69 -7.40
N LYS A 107 8.77 10.19 -8.32
CA LYS A 107 9.52 8.96 -8.11
C LYS A 107 10.52 9.07 -6.96
N TYR A 108 11.21 10.20 -6.83
CA TYR A 108 12.06 10.49 -5.69
C TYR A 108 11.30 10.43 -4.36
N ASN A 109 10.15 11.10 -4.27
CA ASN A 109 9.34 11.08 -3.05
C ASN A 109 8.77 9.68 -2.74
N ASP A 110 8.38 8.91 -3.77
CA ASP A 110 7.95 7.51 -3.64
C ASP A 110 9.04 6.67 -2.95
N LEU A 111 10.25 6.68 -3.51
CA LEU A 111 11.39 5.89 -3.02
C LEU A 111 11.96 6.42 -1.70
N TYR A 112 12.01 7.74 -1.51
CA TYR A 112 12.43 8.36 -0.26
C TYR A 112 11.55 7.88 0.89
N ASN A 113 10.22 7.93 0.71
CA ASN A 113 9.29 7.50 1.74
C ASN A 113 9.37 5.97 1.94
N ASP A 114 9.50 5.16 0.89
CA ASP A 114 9.71 3.71 1.04
C ASP A 114 10.95 3.45 1.91
N PHE A 115 12.08 4.12 1.63
CA PHE A 115 13.28 4.01 2.45
C PHE A 115 13.05 4.43 3.91
N GLN A 116 12.50 5.62 4.14
CA GLN A 116 12.34 6.16 5.50
C GLN A 116 11.41 5.32 6.39
N TYR A 117 10.39 4.69 5.81
CA TYR A 117 9.36 3.98 6.56
C TYR A 117 9.53 2.45 6.59
N LEU A 118 10.32 1.88 5.67
CA LEU A 118 10.48 0.43 5.54
C LEU A 118 11.93 -0.07 5.69
N PHE A 119 12.93 0.74 5.37
CA PHE A 119 14.33 0.28 5.27
C PHE A 119 15.33 1.08 6.10
N ASN A 120 14.91 2.21 6.67
CA ASN A 120 15.76 3.00 7.54
C ASN A 120 16.11 2.15 8.80
N PRO A 121 17.40 2.03 9.20
CA PRO A 121 17.83 1.15 10.29
C PRO A 121 17.21 1.50 11.64
N THR A 122 16.74 2.75 11.81
CA THR A 122 16.09 3.19 13.04
C THR A 122 14.65 2.68 13.17
N ILE A 123 14.08 2.11 12.10
CA ILE A 123 12.71 1.61 12.08
C ILE A 123 12.70 0.16 12.57
N THR A 124 12.08 -0.05 13.72
CA THR A 124 11.86 -1.40 14.30
C THR A 124 10.52 -2.01 13.88
N ILE A 125 9.56 -1.18 13.45
CA ILE A 125 8.21 -1.60 13.06
C ILE A 125 7.77 -0.76 11.84
N PHE A 126 7.24 -1.43 10.81
CA PHE A 126 6.74 -0.75 9.62
C PHE A 126 5.50 0.08 9.91
N ARG A 127 5.57 1.38 9.58
CA ARG A 127 4.46 2.32 9.75
C ARG A 127 3.70 2.51 8.45
N PHE A 128 3.07 1.44 7.97
CA PHE A 128 2.38 1.42 6.68
C PHE A 128 1.36 2.56 6.51
N MET A 129 0.58 2.87 7.55
CA MET A 129 -0.43 3.93 7.45
C MET A 129 0.18 5.34 7.38
N GLU A 130 1.34 5.58 7.98
CA GLU A 130 2.06 6.85 7.79
C GLU A 130 2.60 6.94 6.37
N LEU A 131 3.16 5.85 5.85
CA LEU A 131 3.64 5.74 4.47
C LEU A 131 2.52 5.96 3.44
N VAL A 132 1.35 5.35 3.65
CA VAL A 132 0.14 5.56 2.83
C VAL A 132 -0.23 7.03 2.79
N ASN A 133 -0.32 7.71 3.93
CA ASN A 133 -0.65 9.13 3.98
C ASN A 133 0.39 10.00 3.24
N LYS A 134 1.68 9.70 3.37
CA LYS A 134 2.73 10.41 2.61
C LYS A 134 2.62 10.20 1.10
N LYS A 135 2.25 9.00 0.66
CA LYS A 135 2.04 8.70 -0.78
C LYS A 135 0.78 9.36 -1.32
N LEU A 136 -0.33 9.35 -0.58
CA LEU A 136 -1.53 10.11 -0.92
C LEU A 136 -1.27 11.61 -1.00
N THR A 137 -0.46 12.16 -0.08
CA THR A 137 -0.01 13.55 -0.14
C THR A 137 0.85 13.81 -1.39
N THR A 138 1.67 12.84 -1.81
CA THR A 138 2.46 12.97 -3.03
C THR A 138 1.54 12.99 -4.26
N LEU A 139 0.56 12.08 -4.32
CA LEU A 139 -0.45 11.99 -5.37
C LEU A 139 -1.29 13.27 -5.47
N SER A 140 -1.76 13.82 -4.35
CA SER A 140 -2.58 15.04 -4.33
C SER A 140 -1.83 16.28 -4.79
N ASN A 141 -0.50 16.23 -4.83
CA ASN A 141 0.33 17.34 -5.27
C ASN A 141 0.85 17.17 -6.71
N ILE A 142 0.53 16.07 -7.40
CA ILE A 142 0.86 15.92 -8.82
C ILE A 142 -0.01 16.93 -9.59
N PRO A 143 0.58 17.87 -10.36
CA PRO A 143 -0.19 18.79 -11.18
C PRO A 143 -1.02 18.04 -12.23
N ASP A 144 -2.17 18.59 -12.60
CA ASP A 144 -2.94 18.08 -13.73
C ASP A 144 -2.05 18.04 -14.98
N THR A 145 -1.94 16.88 -15.59
CA THR A 145 -1.05 16.62 -16.72
C THR A 145 -1.68 15.62 -17.67
N GLU A 146 -1.45 15.82 -18.97
CA GLU A 146 -1.82 14.88 -20.04
C GLU A 146 -0.67 13.91 -20.37
N ASP A 147 0.50 14.06 -19.73
CA ASP A 147 1.65 13.20 -19.99
C ASP A 147 1.40 11.76 -19.48
N ASP A 148 1.40 10.82 -20.41
CA ASP A 148 1.09 9.42 -20.14
C ASP A 148 2.04 8.77 -19.13
N ASN A 149 3.32 9.16 -19.10
CA ASN A 149 4.31 8.57 -18.18
C ASN A 149 4.07 9.05 -16.75
N VAL A 150 3.70 10.32 -16.56
CA VAL A 150 3.37 10.84 -15.23
C VAL A 150 2.06 10.23 -14.73
N ILE A 151 1.07 10.07 -15.61
CA ILE A 151 -0.18 9.35 -15.30
C ILE A 151 0.11 7.90 -14.90
N ASP A 152 0.95 7.18 -15.66
CA ASP A 152 1.32 5.80 -15.35
C ASP A 152 2.07 5.68 -14.02
N LEU A 153 2.93 6.65 -13.68
CA LEU A 153 3.60 6.72 -12.38
C LEU A 153 2.61 6.94 -11.24
N ALA A 154 1.60 7.80 -11.42
CA ALA A 154 0.55 8.00 -10.43
C ALA A 154 -0.26 6.71 -10.22
N VAL A 155 -0.58 5.98 -11.29
CA VAL A 155 -1.24 4.67 -11.21
C VAL A 155 -0.40 3.66 -10.43
N ASP A 156 0.90 3.56 -10.71
CA ASP A 156 1.81 2.67 -9.99
C ASP A 156 1.90 3.04 -8.49
N LEU A 157 1.84 4.32 -8.17
CA LEU A 157 1.82 4.81 -6.79
C LEU A 157 0.49 4.49 -6.09
N TYR A 158 -0.66 4.59 -6.77
CA TYR A 158 -1.94 4.12 -6.25
C TYR A 158 -1.94 2.61 -5.96
N LEU A 159 -1.35 1.80 -6.84
CA LEU A 159 -1.21 0.36 -6.61
C LEU A 159 -0.41 0.08 -5.33
N LYS A 160 0.74 0.76 -5.15
CA LYS A 160 1.52 0.68 -3.90
C LYS A 160 0.69 1.10 -2.68
N VAL A 161 -0.10 2.17 -2.78
CA VAL A 161 -0.96 2.62 -1.67
C VAL A 161 -1.97 1.55 -1.28
N VAL A 162 -2.60 0.90 -2.26
CA VAL A 162 -3.52 -0.22 -2.02
C VAL A 162 -2.78 -1.38 -1.35
N ASP A 163 -1.64 -1.81 -1.91
CA ASP A 163 -0.84 -2.89 -1.33
C ASP A 163 -0.44 -2.59 0.12
N TYR A 164 0.01 -1.37 0.43
CA TYR A 164 0.35 -0.98 1.80
C TYR A 164 -0.86 -0.92 2.73
N CYS A 165 -2.06 -0.60 2.24
CA CYS A 165 -3.28 -0.75 3.03
C CYS A 165 -3.57 -2.23 3.33
N LEU A 166 -3.34 -3.14 2.38
CA LEU A 166 -3.50 -4.59 2.58
C LEU A 166 -2.47 -5.15 3.58
N LEU A 167 -1.24 -4.62 3.58
CA LEU A 167 -0.16 -5.03 4.49
C LEU A 167 -0.27 -4.40 5.89
N ALA A 168 -0.95 -3.27 6.03
CA ALA A 168 -1.13 -2.58 7.31
C ALA A 168 -2.04 -3.38 8.27
N GLY A 169 -1.68 -3.38 9.55
CA GLY A 169 -2.55 -3.85 10.63
C GLY A 169 -3.78 -2.97 10.83
N SER A 170 -4.50 -3.20 11.92
CA SER A 170 -5.72 -2.43 12.22
C SER A 170 -5.36 -0.98 12.61
N ASP A 171 -6.03 -0.02 11.97
CA ASP A 171 -5.86 1.43 12.18
C ASP A 171 -7.17 2.15 11.84
N PHE A 172 -7.64 3.03 12.72
CA PHE A 172 -8.92 3.74 12.56
C PHE A 172 -8.97 4.62 11.29
N ARG A 173 -7.82 5.09 10.80
CA ARG A 173 -7.72 5.91 9.57
C ARG A 173 -7.95 5.09 8.31
N LYS A 174 -7.71 3.77 8.38
CA LYS A 174 -7.74 2.86 7.23
C LYS A 174 -9.12 2.86 6.56
N LYS A 175 -10.21 2.91 7.32
CA LYS A 175 -11.58 2.96 6.78
C LYS A 175 -11.80 4.13 5.82
N ASN A 176 -11.44 5.34 6.24
CA ASN A 176 -11.62 6.54 5.42
C ASN A 176 -10.72 6.51 4.17
N ILE A 177 -9.52 5.98 4.30
CA ILE A 177 -8.59 5.81 3.17
C ILE A 177 -9.12 4.80 2.16
N LEU A 178 -9.61 3.63 2.61
CA LEU A 178 -10.19 2.62 1.73
C LEU A 178 -11.40 3.17 0.99
N LYS A 179 -12.31 3.87 1.69
CA LYS A 179 -13.46 4.51 1.06
C LYS A 179 -13.05 5.55 0.01
N PHE A 180 -12.09 6.43 0.34
CA PHE A 180 -11.54 7.39 -0.61
C PHE A 180 -10.94 6.73 -1.86
N LEU A 181 -10.16 5.66 -1.67
CA LEU A 181 -9.56 4.91 -2.77
C LEU A 181 -10.64 4.28 -3.66
N ASP A 182 -11.70 3.74 -3.06
CA ASP A 182 -12.79 3.12 -3.80
C ASP A 182 -13.62 4.17 -4.58
N GLU A 183 -13.89 5.33 -3.98
CA GLU A 183 -14.54 6.46 -4.67
C GLU A 183 -13.68 7.00 -5.83
N THR A 184 -12.36 7.04 -5.64
CA THR A 184 -11.42 7.58 -6.64
C THR A 184 -11.13 6.61 -7.80
N LEU A 185 -11.06 5.31 -7.51
CA LEU A 185 -10.56 4.29 -8.44
C LEU A 185 -11.62 3.25 -8.83
N SER A 186 -12.74 3.20 -8.11
CA SER A 186 -13.81 2.20 -8.26
C SER A 186 -13.27 0.77 -8.27
N ILE A 187 -12.61 0.42 -7.16
CA ILE A 187 -11.89 -0.84 -7.01
C ILE A 187 -12.88 -1.99 -6.81
N SER A 188 -13.88 -1.78 -5.94
CA SER A 188 -14.85 -2.79 -5.52
C SER A 188 -15.93 -3.05 -6.58
N GLN A 189 -16.38 -1.98 -7.26
CA GLN A 189 -17.35 -2.07 -8.35
C GLN A 189 -16.66 -1.57 -9.60
N VAL A 190 -16.28 -2.48 -10.51
CA VAL A 190 -15.64 -2.14 -11.78
C VAL A 190 -16.67 -1.46 -12.70
N THR A 191 -17.05 -0.25 -12.35
CA THR A 191 -17.86 0.64 -13.17
C THR A 191 -16.91 1.47 -14.03
N LYS A 192 -17.37 1.88 -15.22
CA LYS A 192 -16.59 2.82 -16.04
C LYS A 192 -16.57 4.15 -15.31
N VAL A 193 -15.40 4.52 -14.81
CA VAL A 193 -15.14 5.85 -14.27
C VAL A 193 -14.61 6.73 -15.39
N ASP A 194 -15.06 7.97 -15.47
CA ASP A 194 -14.56 8.98 -16.43
C ASP A 194 -13.15 9.51 -16.04
N SER A 195 -12.31 8.67 -15.43
CA SER A 195 -10.95 9.01 -15.02
C SER A 195 -9.93 8.12 -15.74
N THR A 196 -9.00 8.74 -16.46
CA THR A 196 -7.88 8.03 -17.12
C THR A 196 -7.05 7.23 -16.12
N ILE A 197 -6.81 7.78 -14.92
CA ILE A 197 -6.09 7.11 -13.84
C ILE A 197 -6.85 5.87 -13.37
N ALA A 198 -8.15 6.01 -13.07
CA ALA A 198 -8.97 4.88 -12.60
C ALA A 198 -9.03 3.77 -13.66
N ASN A 199 -9.20 4.12 -14.94
CA ASN A 199 -9.23 3.15 -16.02
C ASN A 199 -7.90 2.42 -16.21
N LYS A 200 -6.76 3.11 -16.11
CA LYS A 200 -5.42 2.50 -16.18
C LYS A 200 -5.13 1.65 -14.94
N PHE A 201 -5.49 2.12 -13.75
CA PHE A 201 -5.40 1.36 -12.51
C PHE A 201 -6.17 0.05 -12.61
N ASN A 202 -7.42 0.12 -13.08
CA ASN A 202 -8.29 -1.04 -13.16
C ASN A 202 -7.78 -2.12 -14.14
N LYS A 203 -6.99 -1.74 -15.15
CA LYS A 203 -6.31 -2.68 -16.06
C LYS A 203 -5.08 -3.37 -15.43
N LYS A 204 -4.44 -2.72 -14.45
CA LYS A 204 -3.19 -3.20 -13.83
C LYS A 204 -3.41 -3.98 -12.54
N VAL A 205 -4.41 -3.60 -11.73
CA VAL A 205 -4.66 -4.22 -10.42
C VAL A 205 -5.09 -5.69 -10.57
N GLU A 206 -4.57 -6.54 -9.70
CA GLU A 206 -4.84 -7.98 -9.69
C GLU A 206 -6.17 -8.30 -9.01
N GLU A 207 -6.81 -9.40 -9.42
CA GLU A 207 -8.08 -9.86 -8.83
C GLU A 207 -7.93 -10.24 -7.35
N SER A 208 -6.78 -10.80 -6.95
CA SER A 208 -6.44 -11.09 -5.56
C SER A 208 -6.44 -9.82 -4.69
N VAL A 209 -5.84 -8.74 -5.22
CA VAL A 209 -5.79 -7.42 -4.57
C VAL A 209 -7.18 -6.83 -4.47
N ARG A 210 -7.99 -6.91 -5.54
CA ARG A 210 -9.40 -6.46 -5.53
C ARG A 210 -10.22 -7.19 -4.46
N GLY A 211 -10.16 -8.52 -4.45
CA GLY A 211 -10.92 -9.33 -3.50
C GLY A 211 -10.60 -8.98 -2.04
N LEU A 212 -9.31 -8.83 -1.72
CA LEU A 212 -8.88 -8.42 -0.38
C LEU A 212 -9.28 -6.98 -0.04
N PHE A 213 -9.13 -6.06 -1.00
CA PHE A 213 -9.53 -4.67 -0.83
C PHE A 213 -11.03 -4.57 -0.52
N THR A 214 -11.88 -5.25 -1.29
CA THR A 214 -13.34 -5.25 -1.06
C THR A 214 -13.68 -5.78 0.32
N LEU A 215 -13.09 -6.91 0.74
CA LEU A 215 -13.33 -7.47 2.08
C LEU A 215 -12.92 -6.49 3.19
N LEU A 216 -11.77 -5.82 3.07
CA LEU A 216 -11.32 -4.82 4.03
C LEU A 216 -12.23 -3.59 4.05
N ASN A 217 -12.63 -3.09 2.88
CA ASN A 217 -13.46 -1.91 2.74
C ASN A 217 -14.87 -2.14 3.33
N GLU A 218 -15.39 -3.36 3.18
CA GLU A 218 -16.67 -3.81 3.74
C GLU A 218 -16.56 -4.29 5.20
N GLU A 219 -15.37 -4.16 5.82
CA GLU A 219 -15.11 -4.58 7.20
C GLU A 219 -15.48 -6.06 7.46
N LYS A 220 -15.18 -6.93 6.50
CA LYS A 220 -15.38 -8.39 6.56
C LYS A 220 -14.10 -9.13 6.91
N PHE A 221 -14.24 -10.30 7.51
CA PHE A 221 -13.10 -11.18 7.78
C PHE A 221 -12.41 -11.63 6.50
N ILE A 222 -11.09 -11.69 6.56
CA ILE A 222 -10.25 -12.24 5.50
C ILE A 222 -9.74 -13.61 5.95
N LEU A 223 -9.87 -14.62 5.09
CA LEU A 223 -9.31 -15.93 5.38
C LEU A 223 -7.79 -15.92 5.15
N PHE A 224 -7.03 -16.60 6.01
CA PHE A 224 -5.56 -16.60 5.91
C PHE A 224 -5.06 -17.10 4.55
N LYS A 225 -5.74 -18.10 3.94
CA LYS A 225 -5.42 -18.57 2.59
C LYS A 225 -5.53 -17.48 1.51
N GLN A 226 -6.49 -16.56 1.63
CA GLN A 226 -6.63 -15.45 0.68
C GLN A 226 -5.49 -14.45 0.85
N TYR A 227 -5.12 -14.16 2.11
CA TYR A 227 -4.01 -13.28 2.43
C TYR A 227 -2.66 -13.87 1.99
N GLU A 228 -2.42 -15.14 2.27
CA GLU A 228 -1.23 -15.88 1.85
C GLU A 228 -1.11 -15.91 0.32
N ALA A 229 -2.21 -16.17 -0.39
CA ALA A 229 -2.23 -16.16 -1.85
C ALA A 229 -1.88 -14.77 -2.43
N PHE A 230 -2.31 -13.68 -1.79
CA PHE A 230 -1.90 -12.34 -2.15
C PHE A 230 -0.39 -12.14 -1.97
N LEU A 231 0.16 -12.49 -0.81
CA LEU A 231 1.60 -12.34 -0.54
C LEU A 231 2.46 -13.16 -1.50
N ALA A 232 2.05 -14.39 -1.82
CA ALA A 232 2.79 -15.28 -2.71
C ALA A 232 2.72 -14.85 -4.17
N ASN A 233 1.57 -14.35 -4.63
CA ASN A 233 1.33 -14.07 -6.05
C ASN A 233 1.49 -12.59 -6.45
N SER A 234 1.65 -11.67 -5.48
CA SER A 234 1.80 -10.24 -5.75
C SER A 234 2.87 -9.99 -6.80
N LYS A 235 2.57 -9.24 -7.87
CA LYS A 235 3.59 -8.83 -8.85
C LYS A 235 4.50 -7.71 -8.35
N ALA A 236 4.17 -7.04 -7.25
CA ALA A 236 4.96 -5.95 -6.70
C ALA A 236 6.22 -6.50 -6.01
N PRO A 237 7.44 -6.22 -6.52
CA PRO A 237 8.67 -6.77 -5.95
C PRO A 237 8.89 -6.38 -4.49
N ILE A 238 8.55 -5.14 -4.13
CA ILE A 238 8.66 -4.65 -2.75
C ILE A 238 7.77 -5.45 -1.79
N VAL A 239 6.58 -5.86 -2.22
CA VAL A 239 5.66 -6.69 -1.41
C VAL A 239 6.26 -8.07 -1.20
N LYS A 240 6.78 -8.71 -2.26
CA LYS A 240 7.48 -10.00 -2.14
C LYS A 240 8.65 -9.93 -1.17
N ARG A 241 9.46 -8.87 -1.27
CA ARG A 241 10.58 -8.64 -0.37
C ARG A 241 10.13 -8.52 1.08
N ILE A 242 9.14 -7.66 1.34
CA ILE A 242 8.57 -7.46 2.68
C ILE A 242 8.03 -8.78 3.24
N ALA A 243 7.32 -9.57 2.42
CA ALA A 243 6.79 -10.87 2.81
C ALA A 243 7.89 -11.88 3.15
N LYS A 244 9.00 -11.89 2.41
CA LYS A 244 10.16 -12.75 2.67
C LYS A 244 10.84 -12.40 3.99
N THR A 245 11.05 -11.11 4.27
CA THR A 245 11.87 -10.67 5.42
C THR A 245 11.08 -10.41 6.70
N ASN A 246 9.77 -10.17 6.60
CA ASN A 246 8.94 -9.74 7.74
C ASN A 246 7.61 -10.53 7.84
N SER A 247 7.64 -11.83 7.52
CA SER A 247 6.45 -12.68 7.53
C SER A 247 5.69 -12.66 8.86
N SER A 248 6.38 -12.74 10.00
CA SER A 248 5.75 -12.68 11.33
C SER A 248 4.99 -11.38 11.58
N LEU A 249 5.54 -10.24 11.14
CA LEU A 249 4.88 -8.93 11.24
C LEU A 249 3.61 -8.90 10.37
N LEU A 250 3.67 -9.43 9.15
CA LEU A 250 2.52 -9.44 8.25
C LEU A 250 1.39 -10.34 8.77
N ILE A 251 1.71 -11.51 9.33
CA ILE A 251 0.70 -12.39 9.94
C ILE A 251 0.06 -11.69 11.15
N SER A 252 0.87 -10.99 11.96
CA SER A 252 0.37 -10.15 13.06
C SER A 252 -0.59 -9.07 12.53
N ASN A 253 -0.22 -8.33 11.49
CA ASN A 253 -1.07 -7.29 10.90
C ASN A 253 -2.38 -7.86 10.33
N PHE A 254 -2.32 -9.00 9.64
CA PHE A 254 -3.50 -9.73 9.18
C PHE A 254 -4.44 -10.07 10.35
N LEU A 255 -3.87 -10.60 11.44
CA LEU A 255 -4.60 -10.92 12.64
C LEU A 255 -5.24 -9.70 13.28
N GLU A 256 -4.50 -8.61 13.43
CA GLU A 256 -5.04 -7.38 14.02
C GLU A 256 -6.27 -6.88 13.26
N ASN A 257 -6.23 -6.89 11.92
CA ASN A 257 -7.38 -6.49 11.10
C ASN A 257 -8.60 -7.35 11.44
N ASN A 258 -8.43 -8.67 11.43
CA ASN A 258 -9.52 -9.59 11.70
C ASN A 258 -10.01 -9.54 13.16
N ILE A 259 -9.11 -9.50 14.15
CA ILE A 259 -9.46 -9.42 15.58
C ILE A 259 -10.23 -8.13 15.86
N SER A 260 -9.86 -7.01 15.22
CA SER A 260 -10.58 -5.74 15.39
C SER A 260 -12.05 -5.78 14.91
N LEU A 261 -12.42 -6.78 14.10
CA LEU A 261 -13.80 -6.99 13.65
C LEU A 261 -14.60 -7.93 14.56
N LEU A 262 -13.95 -8.74 15.39
CA LEU A 262 -14.62 -9.67 16.31
C LEU A 262 -15.66 -9.03 17.23
N PRO A 263 -15.46 -7.80 17.79
CA PRO A 263 -16.47 -7.17 18.64
C PRO A 263 -17.84 -6.96 17.98
N LYS A 264 -17.91 -6.94 16.63
CA LYS A 264 -19.18 -6.84 15.90
C LYS A 264 -20.03 -8.09 15.97
N TYR A 265 -19.42 -9.23 16.29
CA TYR A 265 -20.04 -10.56 16.20
C TYR A 265 -19.98 -11.33 17.52
N TYR A 266 -19.08 -10.96 18.43
CA TYR A 266 -18.82 -11.67 19.68
C TYR A 266 -18.80 -10.68 20.85
N MET A 267 -19.41 -11.07 21.96
CA MET A 267 -19.21 -10.40 23.25
C MET A 267 -17.94 -10.91 23.96
N ASN A 268 -17.63 -12.19 23.76
CA ASN A 268 -16.42 -12.81 24.24
C ASN A 268 -16.01 -13.97 23.32
N ILE A 269 -14.74 -14.33 23.35
CA ILE A 269 -14.18 -15.45 22.58
C ILE A 269 -12.96 -16.02 23.28
N HIS A 270 -12.83 -17.35 23.33
CA HIS A 270 -11.60 -17.98 23.83
C HIS A 270 -10.43 -17.69 22.87
N LEU A 271 -9.24 -17.45 23.44
CA LEU A 271 -8.06 -17.08 22.65
C LEU A 271 -7.65 -18.18 21.65
N ASP A 272 -7.81 -19.45 22.01
CA ASP A 272 -7.53 -20.60 21.14
C ASP A 272 -8.44 -20.63 19.90
N LYS A 273 -9.73 -20.27 20.04
CA LYS A 273 -10.69 -20.20 18.93
C LYS A 273 -10.32 -19.15 17.90
N ILE A 274 -9.60 -18.09 18.27
CA ILE A 274 -9.12 -17.08 17.32
C ILE A 274 -8.16 -17.73 16.31
N THR A 275 -7.23 -18.56 16.78
CA THR A 275 -6.28 -19.28 15.88
C THR A 275 -6.99 -20.26 14.95
N GLN A 276 -8.04 -20.92 15.45
CA GLN A 276 -8.83 -21.88 14.69
C GLN A 276 -9.68 -21.18 13.63
N LEU A 277 -10.30 -20.05 13.96
CA LEU A 277 -11.18 -19.30 13.07
C LEU A 277 -10.45 -18.81 11.82
N PHE A 278 -9.19 -18.38 11.98
CA PHE A 278 -8.39 -17.83 10.89
C PHE A 278 -7.35 -18.83 10.34
N ILE A 279 -7.27 -20.06 10.86
CA ILE A 279 -6.41 -21.15 10.38
C ILE A 279 -4.94 -20.70 10.26
N ILE A 280 -4.37 -20.28 11.39
CA ILE A 280 -3.05 -19.66 11.44
C ILE A 280 -2.00 -20.69 11.88
N PRO A 281 -0.74 -20.61 11.41
CA PRO A 281 0.35 -21.38 11.97
C PRO A 281 0.45 -21.21 13.50
N THR A 282 0.57 -22.33 14.22
CA THR A 282 0.37 -22.50 15.68
C THR A 282 1.39 -21.82 16.60
N ASN A 283 2.22 -20.92 16.10
CA ASN A 283 3.41 -20.44 16.80
C ASN A 283 3.30 -18.96 17.24
N LEU A 284 2.13 -18.35 17.08
CA LEU A 284 1.91 -16.96 17.45
C LEU A 284 1.32 -16.84 18.85
N ASP A 285 1.88 -15.94 19.64
CA ASP A 285 1.36 -15.56 20.94
C ASP A 285 0.17 -14.60 20.76
N ILE A 286 -1.03 -15.19 20.66
CA ILE A 286 -2.28 -14.43 20.50
C ILE A 286 -2.58 -13.58 21.72
N GLU A 287 -2.25 -14.05 22.93
CA GLU A 287 -2.49 -13.28 24.15
C GLU A 287 -1.66 -11.99 24.15
N ALA A 288 -0.37 -12.10 23.79
CA ALA A 288 0.50 -10.93 23.67
C ALA A 288 0.02 -9.96 22.58
N LEU A 289 -0.42 -10.49 21.43
CA LEU A 289 -0.96 -9.67 20.35
C LEU A 289 -2.22 -8.90 20.77
N VAL A 290 -3.19 -9.60 21.37
CA VAL A 290 -4.43 -8.99 21.85
C VAL A 290 -4.15 -7.98 22.96
N SER A 291 -3.24 -8.29 23.87
CA SER A 291 -2.80 -7.35 24.92
C SER A 291 -2.25 -6.07 24.31
N GLN A 292 -1.42 -6.17 23.28
CA GLN A 292 -0.90 -5.00 22.57
C GLN A 292 -2.01 -4.22 21.85
N MET A 293 -3.01 -4.90 21.27
CA MET A 293 -4.17 -4.25 20.65
C MET A 293 -5.02 -3.48 21.68
N ILE A 294 -5.20 -4.02 22.90
CA ILE A 294 -5.88 -3.33 24.00
C ILE A 294 -5.10 -2.07 24.40
N ILE A 295 -3.79 -2.20 24.66
CA ILE A 295 -2.91 -1.09 25.06
C ILE A 295 -2.89 0.02 24.01
N SER A 296 -2.88 -0.35 22.72
CA SER A 296 -2.86 0.59 21.61
C SER A 296 -4.24 1.14 21.21
N GLY A 297 -5.31 0.77 21.93
CA GLY A 297 -6.67 1.27 21.68
C GLY A 297 -7.26 0.81 20.35
N LYS A 298 -6.82 -0.34 19.82
CA LYS A 298 -7.36 -0.94 18.59
C LYS A 298 -8.65 -1.75 18.82
N LEU A 299 -9.01 -1.99 20.08
CA LEU A 299 -10.23 -2.68 20.49
C LEU A 299 -11.13 -1.74 21.31
N PRO A 300 -12.44 -2.04 21.41
CA PRO A 300 -13.38 -1.21 22.14
C PRO A 300 -12.95 -0.95 23.59
N PRO A 301 -13.22 0.25 24.15
CA PRO A 301 -12.95 0.55 25.55
C PRO A 301 -13.58 -0.49 26.49
N GLY A 302 -12.82 -0.92 27.51
CA GLY A 302 -13.28 -1.96 28.45
C GLY A 302 -13.00 -3.39 28.01
N THR A 303 -12.42 -3.59 26.81
CA THR A 303 -11.93 -4.93 26.40
C THR A 303 -10.81 -5.41 27.32
N CYS A 304 -10.90 -6.66 27.80
CA CYS A 304 -9.92 -7.26 28.70
C CYS A 304 -9.74 -8.77 28.44
N ILE A 305 -8.65 -9.33 28.98
CA ILE A 305 -8.36 -10.77 28.92
C ILE A 305 -8.60 -11.37 30.31
N ASP A 306 -9.49 -12.35 30.39
CA ASP A 306 -9.59 -13.25 31.53
C ASP A 306 -8.54 -14.35 31.36
N GLN A 307 -7.46 -14.27 32.13
CA GLN A 307 -6.36 -15.24 32.07
C GLN A 307 -6.70 -16.59 32.69
N MET A 308 -7.71 -16.68 33.57
CA MET A 308 -8.12 -17.96 34.16
C MET A 308 -8.91 -18.78 33.15
N GLU A 309 -9.86 -18.13 32.46
CA GLU A 309 -10.71 -18.76 31.45
C GLU A 309 -10.14 -18.67 30.03
N GLN A 310 -8.96 -18.04 29.86
CA GLN A 310 -8.28 -17.83 28.57
C GLN A 310 -9.23 -17.20 27.53
N THR A 311 -9.99 -16.20 27.98
CA THR A 311 -11.09 -15.60 27.22
C THR A 311 -10.87 -14.11 27.03
N LEU A 312 -11.00 -13.64 25.80
CA LEU A 312 -11.08 -12.22 25.46
C LEU A 312 -12.52 -11.76 25.62
N ILE A 313 -12.75 -10.77 26.47
CA ILE A 313 -14.05 -10.15 26.72
C ILE A 313 -14.02 -8.76 26.08
N PHE A 314 -14.90 -8.51 25.11
CA PHE A 314 -14.99 -7.22 24.44
C PHE A 314 -15.82 -6.26 25.29
N GLY A 315 -15.32 -5.02 25.41
CA GLY A 315 -16.07 -3.96 26.07
C GLY A 315 -17.28 -3.53 25.24
N GLU A 316 -18.24 -2.86 25.88
CA GLU A 316 -19.43 -2.36 25.19
C GLU A 316 -19.03 -1.42 24.06
N PHE A 317 -19.44 -1.75 22.84
CA PHE A 317 -19.43 -0.81 21.73
C PHE A 317 -20.46 0.26 22.08
N GLN A 318 -20.01 1.47 22.47
CA GLN A 318 -20.91 2.61 22.61
C GLN A 318 -21.10 3.25 21.24
N PRO A 319 -22.22 3.04 20.52
CA PRO A 319 -22.55 3.92 19.42
C PRO A 319 -22.78 5.34 19.98
N ASP A 320 -22.29 6.35 19.26
CA ASP A 320 -22.46 7.78 19.60
C ASP A 320 -23.94 8.23 19.67
N TYR A 321 -24.89 7.34 19.32
CA TYR A 321 -26.32 7.53 19.42
C TYR A 321 -26.93 6.41 20.25
N SER A 322 -27.98 6.73 21.03
CA SER A 322 -28.73 5.69 21.72
C SER A 322 -29.23 4.69 20.67
N ILE A 323 -28.94 3.40 20.87
CA ILE A 323 -29.33 2.30 19.96
C ILE A 323 -30.83 2.39 19.60
N PHE A 324 -31.62 2.92 20.52
CA PHE A 324 -33.04 3.20 20.36
C PHE A 324 -33.33 4.26 19.29
N ASP A 325 -32.66 5.41 19.31
CA ASP A 325 -32.89 6.50 18.36
C ASP A 325 -32.51 6.09 16.93
N SER A 326 -31.42 5.33 16.76
CA SER A 326 -31.04 4.75 15.47
C SER A 326 -32.05 3.73 14.95
N HIS A 327 -32.61 2.88 15.82
CA HIS A 327 -33.64 1.92 15.43
C HIS A 327 -34.95 2.61 15.04
N VAL A 328 -35.35 3.66 15.77
CA VAL A 328 -36.54 4.45 15.43
C VAL A 328 -36.36 5.10 14.05
N GLN A 329 -35.19 5.65 13.76
CA GLN A 329 -34.89 6.24 12.47
C GLN A 329 -34.88 5.20 11.34
N GLU A 330 -34.23 4.05 11.51
CA GLU A 330 -34.24 2.96 10.52
C GLU A 330 -35.65 2.46 10.23
N VAL A 331 -36.49 2.32 11.26
CA VAL A 331 -37.89 1.92 11.10
C VAL A 331 -38.67 3.00 10.35
N SER A 332 -38.48 4.28 10.66
CA SER A 332 -39.13 5.39 9.94
C SER A 332 -38.74 5.42 8.46
N GLU A 333 -37.45 5.30 8.14
CA GLU A 333 -36.96 5.27 6.77
C GLU A 333 -37.50 4.06 5.99
N MET A 334 -37.61 2.90 6.64
CA MET A 334 -38.17 1.69 6.04
C MET A 334 -39.68 1.84 5.75
N VAL A 335 -40.43 2.46 6.67
CA VAL A 335 -41.86 2.77 6.48
C VAL A 335 -42.05 3.73 5.30
N ASP A 336 -41.21 4.76 5.19
CA ASP A 336 -41.27 5.73 4.09
C ASP A 336 -40.95 5.06 2.74
N GLN A 337 -39.96 4.16 2.69
CA GLN A 337 -39.64 3.39 1.48
C GLN A 337 -40.79 2.49 1.05
N ILE A 338 -41.44 1.80 2.00
CA ILE A 338 -42.62 0.96 1.72
C ILE A 338 -43.80 1.81 1.25
N ALA A 339 -44.06 2.95 1.90
CA ALA A 339 -45.13 3.86 1.50
C ALA A 339 -44.94 4.37 0.05
N ASN A 340 -43.72 4.74 -0.30
CA ASN A 340 -43.36 5.17 -1.64
C ASN A 340 -43.48 4.04 -2.68
N LEU A 341 -43.09 2.80 -2.33
CA LEU A 341 -43.25 1.62 -3.18
C LEU A 341 -44.73 1.28 -3.44
N ILE A 342 -45.58 1.40 -2.42
CA ILE A 342 -47.04 1.19 -2.54
C ILE A 342 -47.67 2.30 -3.39
N HIS A 343 -47.23 3.55 -3.25
CA HIS A 343 -47.73 4.65 -4.07
C HIS A 343 -47.37 4.47 -5.55
N ASN A 344 -46.15 3.99 -5.83
CA ASN A 344 -45.66 3.78 -7.19
C ASN A 344 -46.19 2.50 -7.87
N THR A 345 -46.73 1.54 -7.11
CA THR A 345 -47.34 0.30 -7.66
C THR A 345 -48.86 0.38 -7.85
N ASN A 346 -49.51 1.45 -7.39
CA ASN A 346 -50.95 1.71 -7.57
C ASN A 346 -51.27 2.70 -8.71
N LEU A 347 -50.31 2.91 -9.63
CA LEU A 347 -50.47 3.52 -10.96
C LEU A 347 -50.33 2.43 -12.01
#